data_AF-A0ABC9YLZ2-F1
#
_entry.id   AF-A0ABC9YLZ2-F1
#
_cell.length_a   1.000
_cell.length_b   1.000
_cell.length_c   1.000
_cell.angle_alpha   90.00
_cell.angle_beta   90.00
_cell.angle_gamma   90.00
#
_symmetry.space_group_name_H-M   'P 1'
#
loop_
_entity.id
_entity.type
_entity.pdbx_description
1 polymer ?
#
loop_
_entity_poly.entity_id
_entity_poly.type
_entity_poly.pdbx_seq_one_letter_code
_entity_poly.pdbx_strand_id
1 'polypeptide(L)'
;MLALADGMGGHAAGEVASQLMIAALAHLDDDEPGDDLLGKLNRAVHEGNASIADQVEEEPELDGMGTTLTAILFAGRKLGLAHIGDSRAYLLRGGELAQITRDDTFVQSLVDEGRITPEQAHTHPQRSLIMRALTGNEIDPTLVVREARAGDRYLLCSDGLSDVVSDETIANTLREGSTDESADRLIELALRSGGPDNVTVVVADVIDLDYGQSHPIVAGAASGEDEDTPPPNTAAGRAAAMRPPRATPRRAVAQPEPEPPRKSHKLRWLALSLALLVAVGAGLTVGYNMIRSNYYVGTDGEKVVVLRGLPGSVLGYSIRDVDQVGCVTRAGELTLTGPGAGFPAGCAPLTRNDLRPSGRDSVDKGLPPGSRDDAIKQIRNLVQSELLPACEKPQQQPTPSTTPVPPSTDPNQPGNSVTTTPAAPTTPAAPGGITGGERTGENHTLEPHKSDQPTAPVTTTTAPQIPGQNCRTAD
;
A
#
# COMPACT_ATOMS: atom_id res chain seq x y z
N MET A 1 13.14 0.11 27.87
CA MET A 1 14.30 0.57 27.07
C MET A 1 15.01 1.67 27.85
N LEU A 2 16.31 1.84 27.66
CA LEU A 2 17.06 3.00 28.15
C LEU A 2 17.73 3.69 26.96
N ALA A 3 17.70 5.01 26.89
CA ALA A 3 18.38 5.78 25.86
C ALA A 3 18.88 7.11 26.41
N LEU A 4 20.03 7.55 25.92
CA LEU A 4 20.63 8.85 26.22
C LEU A 4 21.22 9.41 24.93
N ALA A 5 20.90 10.66 24.64
CA ALA A 5 21.42 11.39 23.49
C ALA A 5 21.91 12.76 23.97
N ASP A 6 23.17 13.09 23.66
CA ASP A 6 23.79 14.37 23.99
C ASP A 6 23.84 15.26 22.74
N GLY A 7 23.23 16.43 22.81
CA GLY A 7 23.01 17.31 21.67
C GLY A 7 24.18 18.24 21.43
N MET A 8 24.71 18.25 20.21
CA MET A 8 25.80 19.13 19.77
C MET A 8 25.37 20.05 18.60
N GLY A 9 26.10 21.13 18.42
CA GLY A 9 25.65 22.30 17.66
C GLY A 9 25.21 23.40 18.64
N GLY A 10 25.21 24.68 18.22
CA GLY A 10 24.86 25.79 19.12
C GLY A 10 23.57 25.52 19.91
N HIS A 11 23.42 26.07 21.12
CA HIS A 11 22.45 25.59 22.14
C HIS A 11 21.07 25.13 21.65
N ALA A 12 20.43 25.82 20.71
CA ALA A 12 19.11 25.44 20.20
C ALA A 12 19.13 24.24 19.23
N ALA A 13 20.21 24.06 18.48
CA ALA A 13 20.33 23.03 17.45
C ALA A 13 20.63 21.64 18.04
N GLY A 14 21.45 21.57 19.10
CA GLY A 14 21.70 20.34 19.84
C GLY A 14 20.46 19.82 20.58
N GLU A 15 19.65 20.72 21.16
CA GLU A 15 18.36 20.39 21.79
C GLU A 15 17.42 19.69 20.77
N VAL A 16 17.33 20.21 19.54
CA VAL A 16 16.50 19.62 18.47
C VAL A 16 17.03 18.25 18.03
N ALA A 17 18.34 18.12 17.78
CA ALA A 17 18.93 16.87 17.31
C ALA A 17 18.75 15.72 18.31
N SER A 18 19.03 15.98 19.60
CA SER A 18 18.86 14.99 20.67
C SER A 18 17.38 14.61 20.87
N GLN A 19 16.46 15.57 20.79
CA GLN A 19 15.02 15.32 20.87
C GLN A 19 14.51 14.41 19.73
N LEU A 20 14.90 14.70 18.47
CA LEU A 20 14.53 13.88 17.32
C LEU A 20 15.02 12.43 17.47
N MET A 21 16.25 12.27 17.97
CA MET A 21 16.83 10.96 18.19
C MET A 21 16.07 10.16 19.26
N ILE A 22 15.79 10.75 20.42
CA ILE A 22 15.04 10.07 21.49
C ILE A 22 13.61 9.73 21.03
N ALA A 23 12.96 10.64 20.30
CA ALA A 23 11.61 10.40 19.75
C ALA A 23 11.59 9.22 18.78
N ALA A 24 12.61 9.08 17.93
CA ALA A 24 12.74 7.95 17.01
C ALA A 24 12.90 6.62 17.74
N LEU A 25 13.54 6.57 18.92
CA LEU A 25 13.70 5.34 19.69
C LEU A 25 12.50 5.01 20.59
N ALA A 26 11.69 5.99 20.99
CA ALA A 26 10.66 5.84 22.03
C ALA A 26 9.68 4.67 21.77
N HIS A 27 9.31 4.43 20.51
CA HIS A 27 8.38 3.36 20.14
C HIS A 27 8.90 1.95 20.45
N LEU A 28 10.22 1.77 20.62
CA LEU A 28 10.82 0.48 20.97
C LEU A 28 10.52 0.06 22.42
N ASP A 29 10.02 0.97 23.25
CA ASP A 29 9.60 0.66 24.63
C ASP A 29 8.21 0.01 24.70
N ASP A 30 7.34 0.31 23.72
CA ASP A 30 5.97 -0.23 23.64
C ASP A 30 5.90 -1.62 23.00
N ASP A 31 6.90 -1.98 22.19
CA ASP A 31 6.96 -3.25 21.48
C ASP A 31 7.59 -4.35 22.34
N GLU A 32 6.96 -5.53 22.38
CA GLU A 32 7.65 -6.71 22.93
C GLU A 32 8.89 -7.01 22.05
N PRO A 33 10.10 -6.93 22.63
CA PRO A 33 11.30 -7.07 21.85
C PRO A 33 11.49 -8.55 21.52
N GLY A 34 11.08 -8.93 20.31
CA GLY A 34 11.36 -10.24 19.73
C GLY A 34 12.87 -10.47 19.56
N ASP A 35 13.24 -11.58 18.90
CA ASP A 35 14.64 -12.03 18.85
C ASP A 35 15.61 -11.07 18.12
N ASP A 36 15.11 -10.20 17.24
CA ASP A 36 15.92 -9.27 16.44
C ASP A 36 16.12 -7.90 17.12
N LEU A 37 16.79 -7.90 18.27
CA LEU A 37 17.14 -6.69 19.02
C LEU A 37 17.99 -5.71 18.21
N LEU A 38 19.01 -6.22 17.51
CA LEU A 38 19.95 -5.37 16.77
C LEU A 38 19.31 -4.76 15.54
N GLY A 39 18.47 -5.51 14.80
CA GLY A 39 17.76 -4.96 13.65
C GLY A 39 16.72 -3.91 14.03
N LYS A 40 16.06 -4.04 15.19
CA LYS A 40 15.19 -2.98 15.74
C LYS A 40 15.97 -1.72 16.09
N LEU A 41 17.05 -1.85 16.86
CA LEU A 41 17.92 -0.73 17.22
C LEU A 41 18.50 -0.06 15.97
N ASN A 42 19.07 -0.85 15.05
CA ASN A 42 19.69 -0.30 13.83
C ASN A 42 18.70 0.55 13.02
N ARG A 43 17.46 0.07 12.82
CA ARG A 43 16.43 0.81 12.10
C ARG A 43 16.07 2.11 12.82
N ALA A 44 15.80 2.06 14.12
CA ALA A 44 15.45 3.26 14.89
C ALA A 44 16.56 4.32 14.89
N VAL A 45 17.83 3.90 14.98
CA VAL A 45 18.97 4.83 14.88
C VAL A 45 19.06 5.48 13.50
N HIS A 46 18.86 4.72 12.42
CA HIS A 46 18.86 5.26 11.06
C HIS A 46 17.66 6.17 10.80
N GLU A 47 16.48 5.84 11.32
CA GLU A 47 15.28 6.68 11.24
C GLU A 47 15.47 8.00 11.99
N GLY A 48 16.06 7.97 13.20
CA GLY A 48 16.39 9.18 13.95
C GLY A 48 17.42 10.03 13.22
N ASN A 49 18.45 9.42 12.63
CA ASN A 49 19.46 10.14 11.87
C ASN A 49 18.89 10.74 10.57
N ALA A 50 18.01 10.02 9.87
CA ALA A 50 17.29 10.57 8.72
C ALA A 50 16.40 11.77 9.13
N SER A 51 15.75 11.69 10.30
CA SER A 51 14.95 12.80 10.83
C SER A 51 15.80 14.06 11.10
N ILE A 52 17.05 13.90 11.53
CA ILE A 52 18.01 15.01 11.67
C ILE A 52 18.32 15.62 10.29
N ALA A 53 18.53 14.79 9.27
CA ALA A 53 18.80 15.25 7.90
C ALA A 53 17.60 16.04 7.33
N ASP A 54 16.39 15.50 7.46
CA ASP A 54 15.15 16.13 7.01
C ASP A 54 14.96 17.49 7.69
N GLN A 55 15.23 17.58 8.99
CA GLN A 55 15.12 18.82 9.75
C GLN A 55 16.13 19.90 9.31
N VAL A 56 17.36 19.51 8.91
CA VAL A 56 18.36 20.44 8.35
C VAL A 56 17.95 20.90 6.94
N GLU A 57 17.32 20.04 6.14
CA GLU A 57 16.79 20.42 4.82
C GLU A 57 15.64 21.44 4.95
N GLU A 58 14.75 21.24 5.93
CA GLU A 58 13.65 22.17 6.21
C GLU A 58 14.14 23.51 6.80
N GLU A 59 15.12 23.46 7.70
CA GLU A 59 15.67 24.63 8.38
C GLU A 59 17.21 24.68 8.26
N PRO A 60 17.77 25.26 7.17
CA PRO A 60 19.22 25.28 6.91
C PRO A 60 20.05 26.02 7.96
N GLU A 61 19.43 26.79 8.86
CA GLU A 61 20.09 27.44 10.00
C GLU A 61 20.55 26.43 11.08
N LEU A 62 20.02 25.21 11.04
CA LEU A 62 20.40 24.09 11.91
C LEU A 62 21.57 23.28 11.34
N ASP A 63 22.18 23.71 10.23
CA ASP A 63 23.35 23.05 9.68
C ASP A 63 24.48 22.92 10.73
N GLY A 64 25.06 21.74 10.80
CA GLY A 64 26.02 21.36 11.83
C GLY A 64 25.41 20.88 13.15
N MET A 65 24.08 20.76 13.28
CA MET A 65 23.48 20.07 14.42
C MET A 65 23.82 18.59 14.42
N GLY A 66 23.88 18.00 15.61
CA GLY A 66 24.00 16.57 15.74
C GLY A 66 23.81 16.11 17.17
N THR A 67 23.91 14.81 17.39
CA THR A 67 23.80 14.24 18.73
C THR A 67 24.58 12.94 18.86
N THR A 68 25.02 12.60 20.06
CA THR A 68 25.44 11.24 20.41
C THR A 68 24.22 10.33 20.58
N LEU A 69 24.45 9.02 20.66
CA LEU A 69 23.44 8.10 21.15
C LEU A 69 24.09 6.94 21.87
N THR A 70 23.57 6.63 23.05
CA THR A 70 23.78 5.35 23.71
C THR A 70 22.43 4.81 24.15
N ALA A 71 22.06 3.62 23.67
CA ALA A 71 20.76 3.01 23.94
C ALA A 71 20.87 1.52 24.26
N ILE A 72 20.07 1.07 25.22
CA ILE A 72 19.95 -0.32 25.66
C ILE A 72 18.49 -0.78 25.53
N LEU A 73 18.27 -1.83 24.75
CA LEU A 73 16.98 -2.50 24.61
C LEU A 73 17.03 -3.89 25.27
N PHE A 74 16.20 -4.12 26.28
CA PHE A 74 16.13 -5.39 27.02
C PHE A 74 15.08 -6.33 26.42
N ALA A 75 15.43 -7.61 26.24
CA ALA A 75 14.49 -8.70 25.96
C ALA A 75 14.81 -9.90 26.87
N GLY A 76 14.07 -10.01 27.98
CA GLY A 76 14.30 -11.02 29.01
C GLY A 76 15.75 -10.99 29.50
N ARG A 77 16.52 -12.05 29.20
CA ARG A 77 17.94 -12.21 29.61
C ARG A 77 18.96 -11.66 28.61
N LYS A 78 18.52 -11.06 27.51
CA LYS A 78 19.39 -10.44 26.52
C LYS A 78 19.16 -8.94 26.51
N LEU A 79 20.21 -8.20 26.18
CA LEU A 79 20.09 -6.80 25.83
C LEU A 79 20.83 -6.51 24.52
N GLY A 80 20.28 -5.61 23.72
CA GLY A 80 20.95 -4.98 22.60
C GLY A 80 21.47 -3.62 23.03
N LEU A 81 22.70 -3.30 22.67
CA LEU A 81 23.35 -2.01 22.88
C LEU A 81 23.59 -1.37 21.51
N ALA A 82 23.14 -0.13 21.33
CA ALA A 82 23.47 0.73 20.20
C ALA A 82 24.25 1.95 20.71
N HIS A 83 25.36 2.29 20.05
CA HIS A 83 26.23 3.37 20.50
C HIS A 83 26.94 4.09 19.34
N ILE A 84 26.97 5.42 19.43
CA ILE A 84 27.77 6.34 18.60
C ILE A 84 28.04 7.62 19.38
N GLY A 85 29.29 8.11 19.34
CA GLY A 85 29.74 9.29 20.08
C GLY A 85 30.50 8.94 21.36
N ASP A 86 30.50 9.84 22.33
CA ASP A 86 31.31 9.75 23.55
C ASP A 86 30.50 9.69 24.85
N SER A 87 29.16 9.70 24.75
CA SER A 87 28.31 9.25 25.86
C SER A 87 28.60 7.79 26.20
N ARG A 88 28.48 7.41 27.47
CA ARG A 88 28.94 6.10 27.94
C ARG A 88 27.83 5.25 28.50
N ALA A 89 27.98 3.94 28.35
CA ALA A 89 27.27 2.98 29.18
C ALA A 89 28.25 2.16 30.02
N TYR A 90 27.86 1.93 31.26
CA TYR A 90 28.59 1.11 32.22
C TYR A 90 27.70 -0.01 32.75
N LEU A 91 28.32 -1.13 33.11
CA LEU A 91 27.73 -2.25 33.83
C LEU A 91 28.46 -2.41 35.17
N LEU A 92 27.72 -2.33 36.26
CA LEU A 92 28.15 -2.75 37.58
C LEU A 92 27.62 -4.17 37.84
N ARG A 93 28.53 -5.15 37.92
CA ARG A 93 28.21 -6.55 38.20
C ARG A 93 29.18 -7.13 39.21
N GLY A 94 28.67 -7.71 40.30
CA GLY A 94 29.51 -8.28 41.35
C GLY A 94 30.41 -7.26 42.05
N GLY A 95 30.02 -5.98 42.03
CA GLY A 95 30.82 -4.89 42.59
C GLY A 95 31.88 -4.32 41.65
N GLU A 96 32.08 -4.88 40.46
CA GLU A 96 33.01 -4.36 39.46
C GLU A 96 32.29 -3.51 38.41
N LEU A 97 32.76 -2.28 38.21
CA LEU A 97 32.27 -1.38 37.17
C LEU A 97 33.07 -1.62 35.89
N ALA A 98 32.38 -1.83 34.78
CA ALA A 98 32.99 -1.94 33.46
C ALA A 98 32.29 -1.01 32.47
N GLN A 99 33.05 -0.20 31.75
CA GLN A 99 32.52 0.50 30.58
C GLN A 99 32.20 -0.53 29.48
N ILE A 100 31.00 -0.46 28.92
CA ILE A 100 30.52 -1.41 27.91
C ILE A 100 30.41 -0.79 26.51
N THR A 101 30.54 0.54 26.41
CA THR A 101 30.72 1.30 25.17
C THR A 101 32.18 1.63 24.94
N ARG A 102 32.47 2.22 23.78
CA ARG A 102 33.80 2.67 23.37
C ARG A 102 33.66 4.03 22.73
N ASP A 103 34.24 5.04 23.35
CA ASP A 103 34.09 6.43 22.93
C ASP A 103 34.60 6.65 21.49
N ASP A 104 33.80 7.32 20.67
CA ASP A 104 34.22 7.79 19.35
C ASP A 104 34.95 9.13 19.45
N THR A 105 36.01 9.22 20.28
CA THR A 105 36.83 10.42 20.47
C THR A 105 38.21 10.30 19.83
N PHE A 106 38.84 11.45 19.57
CA PHE A 106 40.21 11.50 19.06
C PHE A 106 41.21 10.81 20.00
N VAL A 107 41.08 11.05 21.31
CA VAL A 107 41.97 10.44 22.30
C VAL A 107 41.78 8.93 22.41
N GLN A 108 40.55 8.44 22.27
CA GLN A 108 40.31 7.00 22.25
C GLN A 108 41.07 6.36 21.07
N SER A 109 41.01 6.96 19.88
CA SER A 109 41.78 6.51 18.71
C SER A 109 43.30 6.46 18.98
N LEU A 110 43.86 7.45 19.70
CA LEU A 110 45.27 7.43 20.09
C LEU A 110 45.62 6.34 21.09
N VAL A 111 44.71 6.04 22.03
CA VAL A 111 44.87 4.93 22.99
C VAL A 111 44.90 3.59 22.24
N ASP A 112 44.01 3.42 21.27
CA ASP A 112 43.92 2.17 20.49
C ASP A 112 45.12 1.95 19.57
N GLU A 113 45.67 3.03 19.03
CA GLU A 113 46.94 3.01 18.29
C GLU A 113 48.16 2.80 19.20
N GLY A 114 47.98 2.76 20.53
CA GLY A 114 49.06 2.65 21.52
C GLY A 114 49.96 3.88 21.58
N ARG A 115 49.49 5.03 21.09
CA ARG A 115 50.25 6.29 21.04
C ARG A 115 50.23 7.04 22.36
N ILE A 116 49.14 6.88 23.11
CA ILE A 116 49.00 7.38 24.49
C ILE A 116 48.43 6.28 25.37
N THR A 117 48.65 6.40 26.66
CA THR A 117 48.03 5.57 27.68
C THR A 117 46.62 6.09 28.04
N PRO A 118 45.73 5.25 28.58
CA PRO A 118 44.42 5.70 29.09
C PRO A 118 44.55 6.86 30.10
N GLU A 119 45.55 6.82 30.96
CA GLU A 119 45.82 7.88 31.95
C GLU A 119 46.17 9.22 31.29
N GLN A 120 46.92 9.17 30.19
CA GLN A 120 47.26 10.36 29.41
C GLN A 120 46.04 10.93 28.67
N ALA A 121 45.08 10.08 28.26
CA ALA A 121 43.86 10.52 27.57
C ALA A 121 43.05 11.50 28.43
N HIS A 122 42.93 11.26 29.74
CA HIS A 122 42.17 12.12 30.68
C HIS A 122 42.70 13.56 30.79
N THR A 123 44.00 13.77 30.55
CA THR A 123 44.62 15.10 30.65
C THR A 123 44.90 15.73 29.29
N HIS A 124 44.53 15.04 28.21
CA HIS A 124 44.81 15.50 26.86
C HIS A 124 43.98 16.76 26.52
N PRO A 125 44.57 17.77 25.85
CA PRO A 125 43.86 19.01 25.50
C PRO A 125 42.64 18.79 24.59
N GLN A 126 42.65 17.73 23.80
CA GLN A 126 41.57 17.36 22.86
C GLN A 126 40.79 16.12 23.31
N ARG A 127 40.64 15.91 24.63
CA ARG A 127 39.95 14.71 25.16
C ARG A 127 38.47 14.63 24.77
N SER A 128 37.79 15.77 24.72
CA SER A 128 36.37 15.88 24.36
C SER A 128 36.16 16.13 22.85
N LEU A 129 37.17 15.85 22.00
CA LEU A 129 37.02 15.99 20.55
C LEU A 129 36.36 14.73 19.98
N ILE A 130 35.04 14.82 19.77
CA ILE A 130 34.21 13.78 19.14
C ILE A 130 34.56 13.63 17.66
N MET A 131 34.67 12.38 17.20
CA MET A 131 34.98 12.01 15.82
C MET A 131 33.75 11.48 15.07
N ARG A 132 32.76 10.94 15.77
CA ARG A 132 31.55 10.35 15.18
C ARG A 132 30.33 10.74 15.99
N ALA A 133 29.28 11.18 15.31
CA ALA A 133 28.01 11.57 15.89
C ALA A 133 26.91 11.48 14.82
N LEU A 134 25.65 11.58 15.24
CA LEU A 134 24.48 11.54 14.38
C LEU A 134 24.24 12.96 13.85
N THR A 135 24.52 13.20 12.58
CA THR A 135 24.47 14.53 11.93
C THR A 135 23.59 14.57 10.69
N GLY A 136 22.83 13.50 10.43
CA GLY A 136 22.05 13.35 9.19
C GLY A 136 22.84 12.74 8.01
N ASN A 137 24.14 12.52 8.17
CA ASN A 137 24.98 11.85 7.17
C ASN A 137 24.98 10.33 7.35
N GLU A 138 25.63 9.58 6.44
CA GLU A 138 25.78 8.14 6.56
C GLU A 138 26.50 7.76 7.87
N ILE A 139 25.98 6.74 8.56
CA ILE A 139 26.45 6.29 9.88
C ILE A 139 26.65 4.76 9.90
N ASP A 140 27.45 4.30 10.86
CA ASP A 140 27.65 2.88 11.15
C ASP A 140 27.69 2.66 12.68
N PRO A 141 26.54 2.67 13.37
CA PRO A 141 26.52 2.62 14.83
C PRO A 141 27.07 1.29 15.37
N THR A 142 27.73 1.33 16.52
CA THR A 142 28.18 0.12 17.19
C THR A 142 26.97 -0.63 17.74
N LEU A 143 26.77 -1.88 17.31
CA LEU A 143 25.65 -2.73 17.70
C LEU A 143 26.15 -4.03 18.34
N VAL A 144 25.79 -4.28 19.60
CA VAL A 144 26.29 -5.43 20.37
C VAL A 144 25.18 -6.06 21.20
N VAL A 145 25.09 -7.40 21.21
CA VAL A 145 24.22 -8.15 22.13
C VAL A 145 25.01 -8.56 23.37
N ARG A 146 24.42 -8.40 24.55
CA ARG A 146 24.97 -8.88 25.83
C ARG A 146 23.92 -9.64 26.65
N GLU A 147 24.40 -10.39 27.64
CA GLU A 147 23.54 -11.07 28.62
C GLU A 147 23.21 -10.12 29.79
N ALA A 148 21.92 -9.96 30.07
CA ALA A 148 21.38 -9.31 31.25
C ALA A 148 21.14 -10.34 32.36
N ARG A 149 21.56 -10.02 33.59
CA ARG A 149 21.40 -10.87 34.77
C ARG A 149 20.74 -10.08 35.89
N ALA A 150 19.89 -10.75 36.67
CA ALA A 150 19.36 -10.15 37.89
C ALA A 150 20.50 -9.71 38.82
N GLY A 151 20.39 -8.50 39.36
CA GLY A 151 21.41 -7.83 40.15
C GLY A 151 22.42 -7.01 39.34
N ASP A 152 22.32 -6.98 38.01
CA ASP A 152 23.06 -6.02 37.19
C ASP A 152 22.54 -4.60 37.43
N ARG A 153 23.47 -3.64 37.53
CA ARG A 153 23.14 -2.20 37.50
C ARG A 153 23.78 -1.57 36.26
N TYR A 154 22.98 -0.90 35.44
CA TYR A 154 23.43 -0.16 34.26
C TYR A 154 23.43 1.33 34.56
N LEU A 155 24.44 2.03 34.05
CA LEU A 155 24.50 3.48 34.00
C LEU A 155 24.67 3.90 32.54
N LEU A 156 23.81 4.79 32.05
CA LEU A 156 24.14 5.63 30.89
C LEU A 156 24.47 7.04 31.37
N CYS A 157 25.47 7.68 30.78
CA CYS A 157 25.79 9.07 31.09
C CYS A 157 26.31 9.85 29.88
N SER A 158 26.07 11.16 29.87
CA SER A 158 26.79 12.09 28.99
C SER A 158 28.24 12.28 29.45
N ASP A 159 29.06 12.89 28.59
CA ASP A 159 30.44 13.28 28.91
C ASP A 159 30.50 14.30 30.06
N GLY A 160 29.46 15.12 30.24
CA GLY A 160 29.29 16.04 31.36
C GLY A 160 29.37 15.37 32.75
N LEU A 161 29.21 14.04 32.85
CA LEU A 161 29.58 13.27 34.04
C LEU A 161 31.04 12.79 33.96
N SER A 162 31.38 12.00 32.95
CA SER A 162 32.64 11.25 32.90
C SER A 162 33.89 12.11 32.70
N ASP A 163 33.73 13.35 32.22
CA ASP A 163 34.84 14.30 32.09
C ASP A 163 35.28 14.89 33.43
N VAL A 164 34.41 14.87 34.44
CA VAL A 164 34.64 15.53 35.74
C VAL A 164 34.50 14.60 36.96
N VAL A 165 33.98 13.39 36.77
CA VAL A 165 33.87 12.36 37.81
C VAL A 165 34.58 11.10 37.34
N SER A 166 35.52 10.60 38.13
CA SER A 166 36.30 9.39 37.80
C SER A 166 35.47 8.12 37.88
N ASP A 167 35.83 7.11 37.08
CA ASP A 167 35.21 5.78 37.11
C ASP A 167 35.21 5.15 38.51
N GLU A 168 36.25 5.37 39.32
CA GLU A 168 36.30 4.90 40.72
C GLU A 168 35.20 5.56 41.57
N THR A 169 34.98 6.87 41.40
CA THR A 169 33.95 7.62 42.12
C THR A 169 32.56 7.19 41.65
N ILE A 170 32.39 6.97 40.35
CA ILE A 170 31.16 6.43 39.75
C ILE A 170 30.88 5.04 40.34
N ALA A 171 31.87 4.15 40.37
CA ALA A 171 31.74 2.79 40.88
C ALA A 171 31.34 2.77 42.36
N ASN A 172 31.98 3.61 43.19
CA ASN A 172 31.63 3.73 44.60
C ASN A 172 30.20 4.25 44.79
N THR A 173 29.80 5.25 44.01
CA THR A 173 28.45 5.81 44.07
C THR A 173 27.40 4.78 43.67
N LEU A 174 27.63 4.04 42.58
CA LEU A 174 26.69 3.03 42.09
C LEU A 174 26.58 1.79 42.98
N ARG A 175 27.57 1.50 43.84
CA ARG A 175 27.51 0.38 44.80
C ARG A 175 26.60 0.66 45.99
N GLU A 176 26.28 1.93 46.24
CA GLU A 176 25.54 2.39 47.39
C GLU A 176 24.13 2.86 46.98
N GLY A 177 23.15 2.67 47.86
CA GLY A 177 21.81 3.26 47.70
C GLY A 177 20.95 2.70 46.58
N SER A 178 19.75 3.28 46.46
CA SER A 178 18.81 3.02 45.38
C SER A 178 19.27 3.64 44.05
N THR A 179 18.57 3.31 42.95
CA THR A 179 18.81 3.92 41.63
C THR A 179 18.67 5.44 41.66
N ASP A 180 17.67 5.95 42.37
CA ASP A 180 17.37 7.39 42.44
C ASP A 180 18.44 8.12 43.26
N GLU A 181 18.82 7.57 44.41
CA GLU A 181 19.91 8.12 45.24
C GLU A 181 21.24 8.13 44.49
N SER A 182 21.52 7.05 43.73
CA SER A 182 22.70 6.98 42.86
C SER A 182 22.68 8.05 41.79
N ALA A 183 21.56 8.22 41.08
CA ALA A 183 21.42 9.23 40.02
C ALA A 183 21.62 10.64 40.58
N ASP A 184 20.90 11.01 41.65
CA ASP A 184 21.02 12.31 42.32
C ASP A 184 22.46 12.58 42.77
N ARG A 185 23.13 11.56 43.32
CA ARG A 185 24.49 11.70 43.81
C ARG A 185 25.49 11.90 42.67
N LEU A 186 25.34 11.21 41.54
CA LEU A 186 26.18 11.39 40.36
C LEU A 186 26.04 12.81 39.80
N ILE A 187 24.81 13.31 39.68
CA ILE A 187 24.55 14.70 39.27
C ILE A 187 25.20 15.67 40.24
N GLU A 188 25.05 15.47 41.56
CA GLU A 188 25.65 16.33 42.56
C GLU A 188 27.18 16.36 42.47
N LEU A 189 27.81 15.21 42.24
CA LEU A 189 29.26 15.11 42.08
C LEU A 189 29.75 15.89 40.86
N ALA A 190 29.08 15.76 39.71
CA ALA A 190 29.42 16.51 38.50
C ALA A 190 29.30 18.03 38.71
N LEU A 191 28.21 18.47 39.34
CA LEU A 191 28.00 19.88 39.68
C LEU A 191 29.05 20.41 40.68
N ARG A 192 29.44 19.61 41.67
CA ARG A 192 30.48 19.96 42.64
C ARG A 192 31.88 20.06 42.01
N SER A 193 32.14 19.29 40.95
CA SER A 193 33.37 19.37 40.16
C SER A 193 33.41 20.56 39.19
N GLY A 194 32.37 21.41 39.20
CA GLY A 194 32.32 22.66 38.45
C GLY A 194 31.20 22.74 37.40
N GLY A 195 30.59 21.60 37.04
CA GLY A 195 29.50 21.53 36.06
C GLY A 195 29.81 22.25 34.74
N PRO A 196 30.89 21.88 34.03
CA PRO A 196 31.30 22.59 32.82
C PRO A 196 30.34 22.37 31.65
N ASP A 197 29.54 21.30 31.69
CA ASP A 197 28.59 20.93 30.64
C ASP A 197 27.24 20.43 31.19
N ASN A 198 26.30 20.16 30.30
CA ASN A 198 25.06 19.46 30.58
C ASN A 198 25.37 18.03 31.04
N VAL A 199 24.79 17.64 32.17
CA VAL A 199 25.01 16.33 32.77
C VAL A 199 23.69 15.57 32.81
N THR A 200 23.66 14.44 32.11
CA THR A 200 22.51 13.53 32.05
C THR A 200 22.97 12.13 32.46
N VAL A 201 22.19 11.47 33.32
CA VAL A 201 22.44 10.09 33.75
C VAL A 201 21.16 9.28 33.77
N VAL A 202 21.27 7.98 33.46
CA VAL A 202 20.19 7.00 33.62
C VAL A 202 20.75 5.83 34.42
N VAL A 203 20.20 5.56 35.60
CA VAL A 203 20.59 4.42 36.45
C VAL A 203 19.47 3.41 36.47
N ALA A 204 19.76 2.15 36.17
CA ALA A 204 18.76 1.09 36.08
C ALA A 204 19.25 -0.23 36.69
N ASP A 205 18.40 -0.87 37.48
CA ASP A 205 18.64 -2.20 38.05
C ASP A 205 17.87 -3.28 37.29
N VAL A 206 18.54 -4.39 36.98
CA VAL A 206 17.88 -5.60 36.49
C VAL A 206 17.41 -6.40 37.69
N ILE A 207 16.10 -6.47 37.89
CA ILE A 207 15.45 -7.20 38.98
C ILE A 207 14.71 -8.43 38.46
N ASP A 208 14.64 -9.47 39.27
CA ASP A 208 13.88 -10.70 38.96
C ASP A 208 12.43 -10.50 39.43
N LEU A 209 11.62 -9.81 38.62
CA LEU A 209 10.19 -9.63 38.83
C LEU A 209 9.42 -10.01 37.57
N ASP A 210 8.25 -10.63 37.76
CA ASP A 210 7.24 -10.76 36.72
C ASP A 210 6.80 -9.34 36.31
N TYR A 211 7.06 -8.96 35.06
CA TYR A 211 6.75 -7.69 34.40
C TYR A 211 5.73 -6.78 35.12
N GLY A 212 6.16 -5.58 35.52
CA GLY A 212 5.28 -4.47 35.89
C GLY A 212 5.05 -3.53 34.71
N GLN A 213 3.88 -2.88 34.64
CA GLN A 213 3.69 -1.78 33.70
C GLN A 213 4.49 -0.56 34.19
N SER A 214 5.59 -0.23 33.52
CA SER A 214 6.32 1.02 33.72
C SER A 214 5.89 2.03 32.65
N HIS A 215 5.65 3.27 33.06
CA HIS A 215 5.55 4.37 32.12
C HIS A 215 6.96 4.82 31.72
N PRO A 216 7.23 5.13 30.43
CA PRO A 216 8.52 5.65 30.02
C PRO A 216 8.82 6.97 30.73
N ILE A 217 10.02 7.09 31.30
CA ILE A 217 10.51 8.33 31.90
C ILE A 217 11.33 9.06 30.83
N VAL A 218 10.86 10.24 30.43
CA VAL A 218 11.54 11.11 29.46
C VAL A 218 11.96 12.40 30.17
N ALA A 219 13.24 12.78 30.04
CA ALA A 219 13.82 13.93 30.72
C ALA A 219 14.70 14.76 29.78
N GLY A 220 15.08 15.98 30.20
CA GLY A 220 15.91 16.90 29.43
C GLY A 220 15.20 17.44 28.18
N ALA A 221 15.94 17.69 27.10
CA ALA A 221 15.40 18.25 25.85
C ALA A 221 14.26 17.40 25.23
N ALA A 222 14.16 16.13 25.58
CA ALA A 222 13.15 15.22 25.08
C ALA A 222 11.76 15.34 25.78
N SER A 223 11.66 15.96 26.96
CA SER A 223 10.41 15.99 27.73
C SER A 223 9.37 16.97 27.18
N GLY A 224 9.76 17.97 26.39
CA GLY A 224 8.85 18.95 25.78
C GLY A 224 8.15 19.91 26.77
N GLU A 225 8.39 19.78 28.08
CA GLU A 225 7.83 20.60 29.14
C GLU A 225 8.95 21.39 29.85
N ASP A 226 8.82 22.72 29.91
CA ASP A 226 9.69 23.63 30.68
C ASP A 226 9.46 23.50 32.22
N GLU A 227 9.31 22.28 32.76
CA GLU A 227 9.16 22.06 34.21
C GLU A 227 10.48 21.79 34.95
N ASP A 228 11.63 22.07 34.32
CA ASP A 228 12.93 22.04 35.01
C ASP A 228 13.17 23.33 35.79
N THR A 229 12.47 23.50 36.91
CA THR A 229 12.99 24.37 37.98
C THR A 229 13.83 23.52 38.92
N PRO A 230 15.17 23.51 38.79
CA PRO A 230 16.02 22.76 39.71
C PRO A 230 15.72 23.18 41.16
N PRO A 231 15.70 22.24 42.13
CA PRO A 231 15.29 22.54 43.49
C PRO A 231 16.06 23.76 44.02
N PRO A 232 15.39 24.72 44.68
CA PRO A 232 15.97 26.04 45.02
C PRO A 232 17.20 25.94 45.94
N ASN A 233 17.39 24.77 46.56
CA ASN A 233 18.47 24.46 47.49
C ASN A 233 19.78 24.05 46.76
N THR A 234 19.75 23.87 45.45
CA THR A 234 20.91 23.48 44.64
C THR A 234 21.65 24.69 44.07
N ALA A 235 22.92 24.53 43.71
CA ALA A 235 23.67 25.57 42.99
C ALA A 235 22.98 25.94 41.66
N ALA A 236 22.46 24.94 40.95
CA ALA A 236 21.67 25.11 39.73
C ALA A 236 20.36 25.88 39.98
N GLY A 237 19.61 25.56 41.05
CA GLY A 237 18.39 26.28 41.45
C GLY A 237 18.64 27.75 41.80
N ARG A 238 19.73 28.04 42.52
CA ARG A 238 20.15 29.43 42.82
C ARG A 238 20.62 30.18 41.58
N ALA A 239 21.33 29.52 40.66
CA ALA A 239 21.75 30.10 39.39
C ALA A 239 20.55 30.35 38.47
N ALA A 240 19.58 29.43 38.42
CA ALA A 240 18.33 29.59 37.68
C ALA A 240 17.49 30.76 38.21
N ALA A 241 17.42 30.94 39.53
CA ALA A 241 16.73 32.08 40.15
C ALA A 241 17.42 33.44 39.91
N MET A 242 18.72 33.43 39.58
CA MET A 242 19.51 34.63 39.28
C MET A 242 19.64 34.91 37.78
N ARG A 243 19.19 33.98 36.91
CA ARG A 243 19.14 34.21 35.47
C ARG A 243 18.02 35.23 35.16
N PRO A 244 18.29 36.28 34.37
CA PRO A 244 17.18 37.00 33.73
C PRO A 244 16.36 35.97 32.92
N PRO A 245 15.03 36.14 32.79
CA PRO A 245 14.22 35.22 31.98
C PRO A 245 14.91 35.01 30.65
N ARG A 246 15.15 33.73 30.27
CA ARG A 246 15.82 33.35 29.02
C ARG A 246 15.14 34.18 27.94
N ALA A 247 15.88 35.11 27.33
CA ALA A 247 15.35 35.85 26.21
C ALA A 247 15.02 34.77 25.18
N THR A 248 13.72 34.55 24.96
CA THR A 248 13.27 33.76 23.83
C THR A 248 14.06 34.25 22.64
N PRO A 249 14.75 33.38 21.87
CA PRO A 249 15.48 33.82 20.70
C PRO A 249 14.50 34.67 19.90
N ARG A 250 14.86 35.95 19.80
CA ARG A 250 14.04 36.92 19.11
C ARG A 250 14.19 36.54 17.64
N ARG A 251 13.35 35.61 17.19
CA ARG A 251 13.08 35.37 15.76
C ARG A 251 13.05 36.74 15.14
N ALA A 252 13.95 36.99 14.19
CA ALA A 252 14.10 38.29 13.56
C ALA A 252 12.70 38.80 13.27
N VAL A 253 12.35 39.94 13.87
CA VAL A 253 11.06 40.57 13.64
C VAL A 253 11.10 41.00 12.19
N ALA A 254 10.67 40.11 11.30
CA ALA A 254 10.18 40.50 9.99
C ALA A 254 9.20 41.63 10.24
N GLN A 255 9.41 42.76 9.56
CA GLN A 255 8.45 43.85 9.61
C GLN A 255 7.05 43.27 9.38
N PRO A 256 6.02 43.76 10.08
CA PRO A 256 4.69 43.20 9.97
C PRO A 256 4.17 43.46 8.55
N GLU A 257 4.38 42.47 7.69
CA GLU A 257 3.52 42.25 6.54
C GLU A 257 2.12 41.99 7.11
N PRO A 258 1.06 42.63 6.59
CA PRO A 258 -0.28 42.56 7.18
C PRO A 258 -0.71 41.10 7.35
N GLU A 259 -0.91 40.67 8.61
CA GLU A 259 -1.25 39.29 8.93
C GLU A 259 -2.50 38.83 8.15
N PRO A 260 -2.43 37.76 7.35
CA PRO A 260 -3.65 37.09 6.91
C PRO A 260 -4.32 36.49 8.16
N PRO A 261 -5.67 36.56 8.27
CA PRO A 261 -6.37 36.32 9.52
C PRO A 261 -6.13 34.91 10.06
N ARG A 262 -5.93 34.79 11.38
CA ARG A 262 -5.78 33.54 12.14
C ARG A 262 -6.81 32.50 11.70
N LYS A 263 -6.38 31.50 10.93
CA LYS A 263 -7.25 30.42 10.47
C LYS A 263 -7.38 29.39 11.60
N SER A 264 -8.54 29.41 12.24
CA SER A 264 -8.98 28.43 13.24
C SER A 264 -8.63 27.00 12.83
N HIS A 265 -8.31 26.13 13.79
CA HIS A 265 -8.05 24.70 13.58
C HIS A 265 -9.16 24.01 12.75
N LYS A 266 -10.39 24.56 12.77
CA LYS A 266 -11.51 24.14 11.92
C LYS A 266 -11.22 24.31 10.42
N LEU A 267 -10.46 25.31 10.01
CA LEU A 267 -10.14 25.58 8.62
C LEU A 267 -9.03 24.66 8.06
N ARG A 268 -8.11 24.16 8.90
CA ARG A 268 -7.15 23.12 8.49
C ARG A 268 -7.88 21.80 8.22
N TRP A 269 -8.83 21.42 9.08
CA TRP A 269 -9.72 20.28 8.84
C TRP A 269 -10.64 20.47 7.62
N LEU A 270 -11.11 21.70 7.37
CA LEU A 270 -11.91 22.03 6.18
C LEU A 270 -11.07 22.01 4.89
N ALA A 271 -9.80 22.41 4.95
CA ALA A 271 -8.88 22.33 3.83
C ALA A 271 -8.50 20.87 3.50
N LEU A 272 -8.29 20.04 4.53
CA LEU A 272 -8.06 18.60 4.35
C LEU A 272 -9.29 17.88 3.79
N SER A 273 -10.50 18.21 4.26
CA SER A 273 -11.72 17.63 3.71
C SER A 273 -12.00 18.11 2.28
N LEU A 274 -11.67 19.37 1.96
CA LEU A 274 -11.76 19.89 0.60
C LEU A 274 -10.72 19.23 -0.32
N ALA A 275 -9.48 19.01 0.14
CA ALA A 275 -8.45 18.30 -0.61
C ALA A 275 -8.86 16.84 -0.89
N LEU A 276 -9.46 16.17 0.10
CA LEU A 276 -10.01 14.83 -0.07
C LEU A 276 -11.19 14.82 -1.07
N LEU A 277 -12.09 15.81 -1.00
CA LEU A 277 -13.19 15.96 -1.97
C LEU A 277 -12.67 16.22 -3.40
N VAL A 278 -11.61 17.02 -3.55
CA VAL A 278 -10.98 17.26 -4.85
C VAL A 278 -10.30 15.98 -5.36
N ALA A 279 -9.61 15.23 -4.50
CA ALA A 279 -9.00 13.96 -4.87
C ALA A 279 -10.05 12.91 -5.29
N VAL A 280 -11.15 12.81 -4.54
CA VAL A 280 -12.29 11.95 -4.89
C VAL A 280 -12.96 12.43 -6.18
N GLY A 281 -13.16 13.73 -6.35
CA GLY A 281 -13.69 14.31 -7.58
C GLY A 281 -12.79 14.05 -8.80
N ALA A 282 -11.48 14.18 -8.65
CA ALA A 282 -10.50 13.86 -9.68
C ALA A 282 -10.52 12.36 -9.99
N GLY A 283 -10.53 11.49 -8.97
CA GLY A 283 -10.65 10.05 -9.13
C GLY A 283 -11.95 9.62 -9.83
N LEU A 284 -13.08 10.22 -9.46
CA LEU A 284 -14.38 10.01 -10.12
C LEU A 284 -14.35 10.52 -11.57
N THR A 285 -13.68 11.64 -11.85
CA THR A 285 -13.57 12.19 -13.21
C THR A 285 -12.70 11.30 -14.09
N VAL A 286 -11.55 10.85 -13.59
CA VAL A 286 -10.65 9.92 -14.30
C VAL A 286 -11.35 8.58 -14.52
N GLY A 287 -11.99 8.02 -13.49
CA GLY A 287 -12.77 6.78 -13.60
C GLY A 287 -13.92 6.91 -14.58
N TYR A 288 -14.67 8.01 -14.55
CA TYR A 288 -15.77 8.27 -15.48
C TYR A 288 -15.30 8.41 -16.93
N ASN A 289 -14.17 9.08 -17.15
CA ASN A 289 -13.59 9.23 -18.48
C ASN A 289 -13.09 7.88 -19.02
N MET A 290 -12.46 7.07 -18.18
CA MET A 290 -11.99 5.73 -18.52
C MET A 290 -13.15 4.76 -18.80
N ILE A 291 -14.26 4.86 -18.07
CA ILE A 291 -15.48 4.07 -18.36
C ILE A 291 -16.07 4.49 -19.71
N ARG A 292 -16.11 5.79 -20.02
CA ARG A 292 -16.64 6.32 -21.28
C ARG A 292 -15.75 6.11 -22.50
N SER A 293 -14.46 5.79 -22.32
CA SER A 293 -13.55 5.50 -23.43
C SER A 293 -13.67 4.07 -23.97
N ASN A 294 -14.43 3.20 -23.30
CA ASN A 294 -14.64 1.83 -23.72
C ASN A 294 -15.90 1.69 -24.58
N TYR A 295 -15.75 0.98 -25.69
CA TYR A 295 -16.82 0.62 -26.62
C TYR A 295 -16.83 -0.89 -26.82
N TYR A 296 -18.01 -1.46 -26.97
CA TYR A 296 -18.18 -2.89 -27.23
C TYR A 296 -19.42 -3.14 -28.07
N VAL A 297 -19.50 -4.32 -28.70
CA VAL A 297 -20.67 -4.72 -29.48
C VAL A 297 -21.55 -5.61 -28.62
N GLY A 298 -22.85 -5.29 -28.57
CA GLY A 298 -23.83 -6.03 -27.78
C GLY A 298 -25.25 -5.86 -28.31
N THR A 299 -26.23 -6.33 -27.55
CA THR A 299 -27.66 -6.18 -27.87
C THR A 299 -28.31 -5.05 -27.08
N ASP A 300 -29.12 -4.23 -27.76
CA ASP A 300 -30.11 -3.34 -27.14
C ASP A 300 -31.51 -3.75 -27.61
N GLY A 301 -32.25 -4.44 -26.73
CA GLY A 301 -33.44 -5.20 -27.12
C GLY A 301 -33.09 -6.29 -28.14
N GLU A 302 -33.76 -6.27 -29.29
CA GLU A 302 -33.49 -7.21 -30.40
C GLU A 302 -32.38 -6.73 -31.36
N LYS A 303 -31.90 -5.48 -31.23
CA LYS A 303 -30.95 -4.88 -32.18
C LYS A 303 -29.50 -5.11 -31.75
N VAL A 304 -28.63 -5.37 -32.72
CA VAL A 304 -27.19 -5.43 -32.51
C VAL A 304 -26.62 -4.02 -32.69
N VAL A 305 -25.97 -3.52 -31.64
CA VAL A 305 -25.52 -2.12 -31.55
C VAL A 305 -24.10 -2.03 -31.00
N VAL A 306 -23.42 -0.93 -31.31
CA VAL A 306 -22.19 -0.54 -30.64
C VAL A 306 -22.57 0.27 -29.41
N LEU A 307 -22.22 -0.24 -28.24
CA LEU A 307 -22.46 0.35 -26.94
C LEU A 307 -21.20 1.07 -26.45
N ARG A 308 -21.39 2.18 -25.76
CA ARG A 308 -20.36 2.93 -25.04
C ARG A 308 -20.54 2.75 -23.54
N GLY A 309 -19.49 2.31 -22.85
CA GLY A 309 -19.48 2.07 -21.41
C GLY A 309 -19.03 0.65 -21.04
N LEU A 310 -19.41 0.20 -19.84
CA LEU A 310 -19.12 -1.14 -19.33
C LEU A 310 -20.32 -2.09 -19.49
N PRO A 311 -20.09 -3.39 -19.72
CA PRO A 311 -21.15 -4.39 -19.67
C PRO A 311 -21.64 -4.58 -18.23
N GLY A 312 -22.93 -4.37 -17.99
CA GLY A 312 -23.59 -4.60 -16.69
C GLY A 312 -24.41 -3.42 -16.16
N SER A 313 -24.94 -3.60 -14.95
CA SER A 313 -25.65 -2.57 -14.19
C SER A 313 -24.99 -2.38 -12.83
N VAL A 314 -24.79 -1.15 -12.41
CA VAL A 314 -24.28 -0.82 -11.08
C VAL A 314 -25.39 -0.10 -10.33
N LEU A 315 -25.73 -0.56 -9.12
CA LEU A 315 -26.81 -0.01 -8.30
C LEU A 315 -28.17 0.08 -9.03
N GLY A 316 -28.44 -0.83 -9.98
CA GLY A 316 -29.70 -0.87 -10.75
C GLY A 316 -29.77 0.09 -11.94
N TYR A 317 -28.74 0.89 -12.20
CA TYR A 317 -28.66 1.78 -13.37
C TYR A 317 -27.75 1.17 -14.46
N SER A 318 -28.23 1.17 -15.70
CA SER A 318 -27.44 0.76 -16.86
C SER A 318 -26.49 1.87 -17.28
N ILE A 319 -25.18 1.64 -17.14
CA ILE A 319 -24.12 2.62 -17.47
C ILE A 319 -23.64 2.43 -18.92
N ARG A 320 -24.58 2.15 -19.82
CA ARG A 320 -24.32 1.91 -21.25
C ARG A 320 -25.21 2.80 -22.09
N ASP A 321 -24.61 3.48 -23.06
CA ASP A 321 -25.31 4.27 -24.08
C ASP A 321 -25.14 3.61 -25.44
N VAL A 322 -26.14 3.73 -26.33
CA VAL A 322 -26.01 3.32 -27.73
C VAL A 322 -25.21 4.38 -28.50
N ASP A 323 -24.03 4.02 -29.01
CA ASP A 323 -23.20 4.89 -29.85
C ASP A 323 -23.58 4.80 -31.32
N GLN A 324 -23.76 3.57 -31.83
CA GLN A 324 -24.14 3.32 -33.22
C GLN A 324 -25.08 2.13 -33.34
N VAL A 325 -26.01 2.22 -34.29
CA VAL A 325 -26.92 1.15 -34.66
C VAL A 325 -26.53 0.65 -36.06
N GLY A 326 -26.35 -0.66 -36.18
CA GLY A 326 -26.08 -1.29 -37.47
C GLY A 326 -27.36 -1.58 -38.24
N CYS A 327 -27.34 -1.31 -39.54
CA CYS A 327 -28.30 -1.86 -40.49
C CYS A 327 -27.58 -2.66 -41.55
N VAL A 328 -28.24 -3.69 -42.08
CA VAL A 328 -27.66 -4.58 -43.08
C VAL A 328 -28.60 -4.69 -44.28
N THR A 329 -28.07 -4.44 -45.47
CA THR A 329 -28.82 -4.58 -46.74
C THR A 329 -29.07 -6.03 -47.08
N ARG A 330 -29.95 -6.34 -48.04
CA ARG A 330 -30.15 -7.72 -48.53
C ARG A 330 -28.86 -8.38 -49.04
N ALA A 331 -27.91 -7.61 -49.55
CA ALA A 331 -26.60 -8.07 -50.01
C ALA A 331 -25.60 -8.38 -48.87
N GLY A 332 -25.94 -8.05 -47.61
CA GLY A 332 -25.07 -8.28 -46.45
C GLY A 332 -24.12 -7.11 -46.15
N GLU A 333 -24.34 -5.94 -46.73
CA GLU A 333 -23.52 -4.76 -46.49
C GLU A 333 -23.97 -4.06 -45.19
N LEU A 334 -23.02 -3.85 -44.26
CA LEU A 334 -23.26 -3.19 -42.97
C LEU A 334 -23.06 -1.67 -43.09
N THR A 335 -24.07 -0.91 -42.70
CA THR A 335 -23.97 0.54 -42.47
C THR A 335 -24.21 0.84 -40.99
N LEU A 336 -23.37 1.69 -40.40
CA LEU A 336 -23.49 2.13 -39.01
C LEU A 336 -24.00 3.57 -38.97
N THR A 337 -25.13 3.79 -38.32
CA THR A 337 -25.72 5.13 -38.13
C THR A 337 -25.77 5.50 -36.65
N GLY A 338 -25.84 6.80 -36.35
CA GLY A 338 -26.03 7.26 -34.96
C GLY A 338 -27.40 6.87 -34.42
N PRO A 339 -27.58 6.83 -33.08
CA PRO A 339 -28.87 6.51 -32.47
C PRO A 339 -29.95 7.49 -32.94
N GLY A 340 -31.09 6.96 -33.39
CA GLY A 340 -32.22 7.75 -33.87
C GLY A 340 -32.09 8.32 -35.28
N ALA A 341 -30.95 8.15 -35.97
CA ALA A 341 -30.83 8.47 -37.38
C ALA A 341 -31.61 7.46 -38.23
N GLY A 342 -32.34 7.94 -39.25
CA GLY A 342 -33.02 7.08 -40.22
C GLY A 342 -32.02 6.23 -41.00
N PHE A 343 -32.41 5.01 -41.35
CA PHE A 343 -31.58 4.13 -42.18
C PHE A 343 -31.74 4.49 -43.67
N PRO A 344 -30.69 4.29 -44.49
CA PRO A 344 -30.80 4.38 -45.94
C PRO A 344 -31.86 3.43 -46.49
N ALA A 345 -32.43 3.76 -47.65
CA ALA A 345 -33.40 2.91 -48.33
C ALA A 345 -32.80 1.51 -48.61
N GLY A 346 -33.50 0.45 -48.21
CA GLY A 346 -33.05 -0.94 -48.38
C GLY A 346 -32.10 -1.46 -47.28
N CYS A 347 -31.94 -0.74 -46.17
CA CYS A 347 -31.14 -1.16 -45.02
C CYS A 347 -32.04 -1.42 -43.81
N ALA A 348 -32.21 -2.69 -43.45
CA ALA A 348 -32.99 -3.10 -42.28
C ALA A 348 -32.08 -3.13 -41.04
N PRO A 349 -32.59 -2.79 -39.83
CA PRO A 349 -31.78 -2.84 -38.61
C PRO A 349 -31.26 -4.26 -38.37
N LEU A 350 -29.98 -4.38 -38.02
CA LEU A 350 -29.36 -5.67 -37.69
C LEU A 350 -29.93 -6.17 -36.37
N THR A 351 -30.60 -7.31 -36.40
CA THR A 351 -31.18 -7.93 -35.21
C THR A 351 -30.41 -9.17 -34.76
N ARG A 352 -30.57 -9.54 -33.49
CA ARG A 352 -30.03 -10.78 -32.92
C ARG A 352 -30.39 -12.01 -33.75
N ASN A 353 -31.61 -12.06 -34.26
CA ASN A 353 -32.11 -13.20 -35.03
C ASN A 353 -31.51 -13.30 -36.43
N ASP A 354 -30.84 -12.25 -36.92
CA ASP A 354 -30.14 -12.27 -38.21
C ASP A 354 -28.78 -12.98 -38.15
N LEU A 355 -28.30 -13.28 -36.93
CA LEU A 355 -27.03 -13.95 -36.70
C LEU A 355 -27.23 -15.46 -36.49
N ARG A 356 -26.19 -16.25 -36.76
CA ARG A 356 -26.09 -17.66 -36.37
C ARG A 356 -26.05 -17.83 -34.84
N PRO A 357 -26.32 -19.04 -34.29
CA PRO A 357 -26.33 -19.27 -32.85
C PRO A 357 -25.03 -18.85 -32.13
N SER A 358 -23.85 -19.07 -32.71
CA SER A 358 -22.55 -18.63 -32.18
C SER A 358 -22.44 -17.10 -32.11
N GLY A 359 -22.88 -16.42 -33.17
CA GLY A 359 -22.96 -14.96 -33.21
C GLY A 359 -23.93 -14.41 -32.16
N ARG A 360 -25.10 -15.04 -31.97
CA ARG A 360 -26.08 -14.64 -30.94
C ARG A 360 -25.49 -14.70 -29.55
N ASP A 361 -24.88 -15.83 -29.19
CA ASP A 361 -24.27 -16.01 -27.88
C ASP A 361 -23.13 -15.00 -27.64
N SER A 362 -22.35 -14.68 -28.67
CA SER A 362 -21.28 -13.67 -28.59
C SER A 362 -21.81 -12.26 -28.33
N VAL A 363 -22.89 -11.86 -29.01
CA VAL A 363 -23.48 -10.52 -28.84
C VAL A 363 -24.29 -10.42 -27.55
N ASP A 364 -24.95 -11.51 -27.11
CA ASP A 364 -25.68 -11.57 -25.84
C ASP A 364 -24.75 -11.41 -24.64
N LYS A 365 -23.57 -12.03 -24.69
CA LYS A 365 -22.51 -11.88 -23.68
C LYS A 365 -21.80 -10.53 -23.76
N GLY A 366 -21.88 -9.87 -24.92
CA GLY A 366 -21.09 -8.71 -25.26
C GLY A 366 -19.69 -9.10 -25.72
N LEU A 367 -19.26 -8.55 -26.85
CA LEU A 367 -17.89 -8.71 -27.34
C LEU A 367 -16.89 -7.94 -26.45
N PRO A 368 -15.60 -8.32 -26.44
CA PRO A 368 -14.61 -7.70 -25.56
C PRO A 368 -14.53 -6.18 -25.75
N PRO A 369 -14.54 -5.38 -24.66
CA PRO A 369 -14.49 -3.93 -24.75
C PRO A 369 -13.12 -3.45 -25.23
N GLY A 370 -13.12 -2.34 -25.98
CA GLY A 370 -11.92 -1.72 -26.51
C GLY A 370 -12.19 -0.29 -27.01
N SER A 371 -11.39 0.18 -27.97
CA SER A 371 -11.64 1.46 -28.61
C SER A 371 -12.88 1.40 -29.52
N ARG A 372 -13.41 2.58 -29.89
CA ARG A 372 -14.53 2.67 -30.84
C ARG A 372 -14.21 1.98 -32.17
N ASP A 373 -12.98 2.10 -32.66
CA ASP A 373 -12.55 1.47 -33.90
C ASP A 373 -12.48 -0.06 -33.78
N ASP A 374 -12.14 -0.58 -32.61
CA ASP A 374 -12.12 -2.01 -32.35
C ASP A 374 -13.54 -2.58 -32.33
N ALA A 375 -14.48 -1.89 -31.68
CA ALA A 375 -15.89 -2.28 -31.69
C ALA A 375 -16.47 -2.24 -33.12
N ILE A 376 -16.11 -1.22 -33.92
CA ILE A 376 -16.51 -1.12 -35.33
C ILE A 376 -15.92 -2.28 -36.16
N LYS A 377 -14.66 -2.68 -35.91
CA LYS A 377 -14.06 -3.86 -36.57
C LYS A 377 -14.77 -5.14 -36.16
N GLN A 378 -15.07 -5.31 -34.86
CA GLN A 378 -15.74 -6.48 -34.33
C GLN A 378 -17.13 -6.67 -34.96
N ILE A 379 -17.95 -5.61 -35.06
CA ILE A 379 -19.29 -5.74 -35.67
C ILE A 379 -19.21 -6.04 -37.17
N ARG A 380 -18.22 -5.51 -37.90
CA ARG A 380 -18.00 -5.87 -39.32
C ARG A 380 -17.62 -7.33 -39.47
N ASN A 381 -16.69 -7.82 -38.64
CA ASN A 381 -16.26 -9.22 -38.65
C ASN A 381 -17.41 -10.16 -38.30
N LEU A 382 -18.25 -9.77 -37.33
CA LEU A 382 -19.46 -10.49 -36.95
C LEU A 382 -20.43 -10.60 -38.13
N VAL A 383 -20.69 -9.52 -38.85
CA VAL A 383 -21.57 -9.55 -40.04
C VAL A 383 -20.97 -10.40 -41.17
N GLN A 384 -19.65 -10.35 -41.37
CA GLN A 384 -18.99 -11.15 -42.40
C GLN A 384 -19.02 -12.66 -42.11
N SER A 385 -18.89 -13.05 -40.84
CA SER A 385 -18.73 -14.45 -40.43
C SER A 385 -20.04 -15.11 -40.00
N GLU A 386 -20.93 -14.38 -39.33
CA GLU A 386 -22.07 -14.95 -38.60
C GLU A 386 -23.45 -14.49 -39.12
N LEU A 387 -23.52 -13.65 -40.15
CA LEU A 387 -24.80 -13.24 -40.73
C LEU A 387 -25.46 -14.39 -41.50
N LEU A 388 -26.77 -14.60 -41.25
CA LEU A 388 -27.59 -15.54 -42.00
C LEU A 388 -27.91 -15.01 -43.41
N PRO A 389 -28.08 -15.90 -44.41
CA PRO A 389 -28.53 -15.51 -45.74
C PRO A 389 -29.94 -14.91 -45.70
N ALA A 390 -30.24 -13.96 -46.60
CA ALA A 390 -31.58 -13.38 -46.69
C ALA A 390 -32.61 -14.43 -47.15
N CYS A 391 -33.77 -14.48 -46.49
CA CYS A 391 -34.85 -15.36 -46.91
C CYS A 391 -35.32 -14.99 -48.34
N GLU A 392 -35.66 -15.99 -49.13
CA GLU A 392 -36.17 -15.85 -50.49
C GLU A 392 -37.60 -15.30 -50.41
N LYS A 393 -37.89 -14.22 -51.17
CA LYS A 393 -39.25 -13.64 -51.17
C LYS A 393 -40.20 -14.67 -51.82
N PRO A 394 -41.41 -14.90 -51.28
CA PRO A 394 -42.39 -15.73 -51.97
C PRO A 394 -42.65 -15.13 -53.35
N GLN A 395 -42.26 -15.84 -54.41
CA GLN A 395 -42.70 -15.49 -55.77
C GLN A 395 -44.23 -15.63 -55.79
N GLN A 396 -44.94 -14.56 -56.13
CA GLN A 396 -46.36 -14.63 -56.45
C GLN A 396 -46.52 -15.62 -57.61
N GLN A 397 -47.01 -16.80 -57.29
CA GLN A 397 -47.32 -17.82 -58.28
C GLN A 397 -48.48 -17.32 -59.14
N PRO A 398 -48.34 -17.26 -60.48
CA PRO A 398 -49.44 -16.85 -61.35
C PRO A 398 -50.60 -17.83 -61.22
N THR A 399 -51.80 -17.28 -61.03
CA THR A 399 -53.07 -18.00 -60.94
C THR A 399 -53.22 -18.96 -62.12
N PRO A 400 -53.43 -20.28 -61.92
CA PRO A 400 -53.62 -21.18 -63.04
C PRO A 400 -54.97 -20.91 -63.71
N SER A 401 -54.92 -20.59 -65.01
CA SER A 401 -56.09 -20.48 -65.88
C SER A 401 -56.79 -21.85 -65.98
N THR A 402 -58.10 -21.83 -65.77
CA THR A 402 -59.01 -22.95 -65.98
C THR A 402 -59.03 -23.42 -67.43
N THR A 403 -58.88 -24.73 -67.67
CA THR A 403 -59.32 -25.42 -68.89
C THR A 403 -59.74 -26.86 -68.49
N PRO A 404 -60.82 -27.44 -69.07
CA PRO A 404 -61.68 -28.40 -68.39
C PRO A 404 -61.26 -29.87 -68.58
N VAL A 405 -61.56 -30.68 -67.56
CA VAL A 405 -61.44 -32.15 -67.54
C VAL A 405 -62.78 -32.79 -68.02
N PRO A 406 -62.77 -33.82 -68.88
CA PRO A 406 -63.98 -34.59 -69.23
C PRO A 406 -64.26 -35.72 -68.22
N PRO A 407 -65.48 -36.31 -68.21
CA PRO A 407 -66.03 -36.95 -67.02
C PRO A 407 -65.81 -38.48 -66.97
N SER A 408 -65.76 -39.03 -65.75
CA SER A 408 -66.12 -40.44 -65.44
C SER A 408 -66.39 -40.54 -63.91
N THR A 409 -67.65 -40.53 -63.50
CA THR A 409 -68.40 -41.67 -62.90
C THR A 409 -67.82 -42.28 -61.62
N ASP A 410 -68.30 -41.78 -60.46
CA ASP A 410 -69.10 -42.46 -59.40
C ASP A 410 -68.60 -43.77 -58.73
N PRO A 411 -69.17 -44.22 -57.59
CA PRO A 411 -69.14 -43.66 -56.22
C PRO A 411 -68.64 -44.69 -55.17
N ASN A 412 -68.23 -44.24 -53.98
CA ASN A 412 -68.74 -44.77 -52.69
C ASN A 412 -68.03 -44.15 -51.48
N GLN A 413 -68.82 -43.42 -50.71
CA GLN A 413 -68.70 -43.06 -49.29
C GLN A 413 -68.98 -44.31 -48.40
N PRO A 414 -69.11 -44.19 -47.05
CA PRO A 414 -68.50 -43.32 -46.02
C PRO A 414 -67.85 -44.21 -44.91
N GLY A 415 -67.12 -43.77 -43.88
CA GLY A 415 -67.41 -42.76 -42.86
C GLY A 415 -66.89 -43.23 -41.48
N ASN A 416 -66.95 -42.29 -40.52
CA ASN A 416 -66.97 -42.46 -39.05
C ASN A 416 -65.65 -42.34 -38.27
N SER A 417 -65.29 -41.10 -37.96
CA SER A 417 -65.52 -40.39 -36.67
C SER A 417 -65.45 -41.15 -35.32
N VAL A 418 -64.86 -40.42 -34.35
CA VAL A 418 -65.24 -40.27 -32.90
C VAL A 418 -64.61 -41.29 -31.93
N THR A 419 -64.16 -41.02 -30.70
CA THR A 419 -63.91 -39.83 -29.83
C THR A 419 -63.37 -40.35 -28.47
N THR A 420 -62.70 -39.47 -27.71
CA THR A 420 -62.53 -39.41 -26.23
C THR A 420 -61.62 -40.37 -25.43
N THR A 421 -60.63 -39.70 -24.81
CA THR A 421 -59.95 -39.83 -23.49
C THR A 421 -60.91 -40.02 -22.28
N PRO A 422 -60.47 -40.06 -20.99
CA PRO A 422 -59.14 -40.30 -20.37
C PRO A 422 -59.16 -41.24 -19.13
N ALA A 423 -57.99 -41.68 -18.64
CA ALA A 423 -57.67 -41.74 -17.20
C ALA A 423 -56.22 -42.23 -16.94
N ALA A 424 -55.48 -41.45 -16.15
CA ALA A 424 -54.26 -41.85 -15.43
C ALA A 424 -54.67 -42.51 -14.07
N PRO A 425 -53.79 -43.06 -13.18
CA PRO A 425 -52.47 -42.52 -12.81
C PRO A 425 -51.37 -43.54 -12.40
N THR A 426 -50.26 -42.97 -11.90
CA THR A 426 -49.21 -43.49 -10.98
C THR A 426 -47.93 -44.15 -11.53
N THR A 427 -46.80 -43.50 -11.20
CA THR A 427 -45.37 -43.87 -11.28
C THR A 427 -44.96 -44.74 -10.06
N PRO A 428 -43.82 -45.49 -10.07
CA PRO A 428 -42.47 -44.89 -9.86
C PRO A 428 -41.23 -45.56 -10.52
N ALA A 429 -40.26 -44.70 -10.85
CA ALA A 429 -38.77 -44.74 -10.80
C ALA A 429 -37.87 -46.00 -11.09
N ALA A 430 -36.84 -45.72 -11.94
CA ALA A 430 -35.42 -46.21 -11.96
C ALA A 430 -35.13 -47.69 -12.34
N PRO A 431 -33.96 -48.08 -12.92
CA PRO A 431 -32.59 -47.54 -12.71
C PRO A 431 -31.67 -47.40 -13.96
N GLY A 432 -30.45 -46.90 -13.78
CA GLY A 432 -29.40 -46.80 -14.80
C GLY A 432 -28.03 -47.34 -14.36
N GLY A 433 -27.49 -48.27 -15.15
CA GLY A 433 -26.17 -48.24 -15.82
C GLY A 433 -24.87 -48.15 -15.02
N ILE A 434 -24.08 -49.23 -15.09
CA ILE A 434 -22.72 -49.41 -14.54
C ILE A 434 -21.70 -49.53 -15.70
N THR A 435 -20.50 -48.94 -15.50
CA THR A 435 -19.17 -49.19 -16.11
C THR A 435 -18.99 -49.05 -17.63
N GLY A 436 -17.88 -48.56 -18.15
CA GLY A 436 -16.58 -48.25 -17.57
C GLY A 436 -15.48 -48.57 -18.58
N GLY A 437 -14.50 -47.66 -18.67
CA GLY A 437 -13.14 -47.92 -19.18
C GLY A 437 -12.97 -48.09 -20.70
N GLU A 438 -11.82 -47.84 -21.31
CA GLU A 438 -10.54 -47.30 -20.86
C GLU A 438 -9.63 -47.31 -22.11
N ARG A 439 -8.83 -46.25 -22.32
CA ARG A 439 -7.57 -46.19 -23.10
C ARG A 439 -7.67 -46.52 -24.61
N THR A 440 -6.82 -46.06 -25.54
CA THR A 440 -5.57 -45.29 -25.64
C THR A 440 -5.45 -45.04 -27.15
N GLY A 441 -4.93 -43.91 -27.62
CA GLY A 441 -3.52 -43.86 -28.00
C GLY A 441 -3.37 -43.28 -29.42
N GLU A 442 -2.80 -42.09 -29.44
CA GLU A 442 -1.85 -41.50 -30.39
C GLU A 442 -1.66 -42.02 -31.84
N ASN A 443 -1.71 -41.02 -32.73
CA ASN A 443 -0.71 -40.63 -33.74
C ASN A 443 -0.75 -41.14 -35.18
N HIS A 444 -0.58 -40.12 -36.05
CA HIS A 444 0.16 -40.04 -37.31
C HIS A 444 -0.57 -40.16 -38.66
N THR A 445 -0.75 -38.96 -39.26
CA THR A 445 -0.18 -38.49 -40.53
C THR A 445 -0.05 -39.48 -41.70
N LEU A 446 -0.76 -39.19 -42.81
CA LEU A 446 -0.25 -38.93 -44.18
C LEU A 446 -1.33 -39.27 -45.23
N GLU A 447 -1.67 -38.27 -46.05
CA GLU A 447 -2.31 -38.39 -47.38
C GLU A 447 -1.38 -39.13 -48.39
N PRO A 448 -1.72 -39.30 -49.69
CA PRO A 448 -3.01 -39.20 -50.40
C PRO A 448 -3.27 -40.48 -51.27
N HIS A 449 -4.44 -40.61 -51.90
CA HIS A 449 -4.53 -40.95 -53.34
C HIS A 449 -5.96 -40.84 -53.87
N LYS A 450 -6.01 -40.23 -55.05
CA LYS A 450 -7.14 -39.84 -55.90
C LYS A 450 -7.80 -41.05 -56.57
N SER A 451 -9.12 -41.04 -56.71
CA SER A 451 -9.83 -41.66 -57.85
C SER A 451 -11.23 -41.06 -58.01
N ASP A 452 -11.43 -40.43 -59.16
CA ASP A 452 -12.69 -39.87 -59.66
C ASP A 452 -13.68 -40.99 -60.03
N GLN A 453 -14.95 -40.84 -59.64
CA GLN A 453 -16.09 -41.20 -60.49
C GLN A 453 -17.34 -40.35 -60.16
N PRO A 454 -18.17 -40.00 -61.16
CA PRO A 454 -19.20 -38.98 -61.06
C PRO A 454 -20.55 -39.57 -60.63
N THR A 455 -21.28 -38.89 -59.75
CA THR A 455 -22.66 -39.28 -59.44
C THR A 455 -23.57 -38.04 -59.40
N ALA A 456 -24.54 -38.05 -60.33
CA ALA A 456 -25.85 -37.41 -60.42
C ALA A 456 -26.15 -36.07 -59.68
N PRO A 457 -26.92 -35.15 -60.30
CA PRO A 457 -27.39 -33.94 -59.63
C PRO A 457 -28.38 -34.32 -58.53
N VAL A 458 -27.92 -34.25 -57.27
CA VAL A 458 -28.83 -34.26 -56.12
C VAL A 458 -29.65 -33.00 -56.21
N THR A 459 -30.94 -33.17 -56.47
CA THR A 459 -31.96 -32.14 -56.32
C THR A 459 -31.93 -31.75 -54.84
N THR A 460 -31.29 -30.63 -54.51
CA THR A 460 -31.33 -30.05 -53.18
C THR A 460 -32.77 -29.68 -52.88
N THR A 461 -33.45 -30.53 -52.11
CA THR A 461 -34.61 -30.10 -51.31
C THR A 461 -34.07 -29.08 -50.33
N THR A 462 -34.13 -27.80 -50.70
CA THR A 462 -33.78 -26.68 -49.82
C THR A 462 -34.61 -26.83 -48.56
N ALA A 463 -33.95 -27.04 -47.41
CA ALA A 463 -34.63 -27.09 -46.13
C ALA A 463 -35.55 -25.85 -46.01
N PRO A 464 -36.78 -25.99 -45.49
CA PRO A 464 -37.70 -24.87 -45.41
C PRO A 464 -37.04 -23.70 -44.69
N GLN A 465 -37.05 -22.54 -45.33
CA GLN A 465 -36.48 -21.33 -44.78
C GLN A 465 -37.37 -20.84 -43.63
N ILE A 466 -36.82 -20.85 -42.42
CA ILE A 466 -37.44 -20.38 -41.19
C ILE A 466 -36.68 -19.11 -40.78
N PRO A 467 -37.32 -17.92 -40.87
CA PRO A 467 -36.70 -16.68 -40.44
C PRO A 467 -36.21 -16.75 -39.00
N GLY A 468 -34.97 -16.35 -38.74
CA GLY A 468 -34.35 -16.43 -37.42
C GLY A 468 -33.83 -17.81 -37.03
N GLN A 469 -33.88 -18.83 -37.89
CA GLN A 469 -33.16 -20.10 -37.69
C GLN A 469 -32.11 -20.37 -38.77
N ASN A 470 -32.50 -20.28 -40.05
CA ASN A 470 -31.62 -20.58 -41.18
C ASN A 470 -31.61 -19.50 -42.27
N CYS A 471 -32.43 -18.46 -42.14
CA CYS A 471 -32.39 -17.26 -42.97
C CYS A 471 -32.80 -16.02 -42.15
N ARG A 472 -32.46 -14.82 -42.63
CA ARG A 472 -32.85 -13.55 -42.02
C ARG A 472 -33.96 -12.85 -42.80
N THR A 473 -34.83 -12.13 -42.09
CA THR A 473 -35.79 -11.22 -42.71
C THR A 473 -35.05 -10.01 -43.29
N ALA A 474 -35.12 -9.83 -44.61
CA ALA A 474 -34.53 -8.67 -45.28
C ALA A 474 -35.60 -8.04 -46.19
N ASP A 475 -35.88 -6.76 -45.98
CA ASP A 475 -36.84 -5.98 -46.78
C ASP A 475 -36.41 -5.82 -48.25
#